data_AF-A0A080Z1D0-F1
#
_entry.id   AF-A0A080Z1D0-F1
#
_cell.length_a   1.000
_cell.length_b   1.000
_cell.length_c   1.000
_cell.angle_alpha   90.00
_cell.angle_beta   90.00
_cell.angle_gamma   90.00
#
_symmetry.space_group_name_H-M   'P 1'
#
loop_
_entity.id
_entity.type
_entity.pdbx_description
1 polymer ?
#
loop_
_entity_poly.entity_id
_entity_poly.type
_entity_poly.pdbx_seq_one_letter_code
_entity_poly.pdbx_strand_id
1 'polypeptide(L)'
;MLWVFQSYHTVMVSQWCWILSDGFSLLGCSYFITLAKPLKELKPVRPTSSLIGPTTLVSLFGQQVVNIIFQCFSVHLLTSEVWYCPFSPEYIDAAKWWLMADNHLSTLFFFTIIFQQHTAAWVFSFGSIYRQPIWKNYLLMGFLAVLATIDLYLLLGEPNAVTDQFRISSGTNVVGLPDIPMPLSFRLKYLGVVLGHFIVSVFFQHVVVLGPVRSYFRKKYHSDAIPMRQ
;
A
#
# COMPACT_ATOMS: atom_id res chain seq x y z
N MET A 1 10.08 5.45 2.00
CA MET A 1 9.58 6.36 0.93
C MET A 1 8.71 7.46 1.51
N LEU A 2 7.62 7.12 2.20
CA LEU A 2 6.68 8.11 2.79
C LEU A 2 7.37 9.24 3.55
N TRP A 3 8.36 8.91 4.37
CA TRP A 3 9.14 9.89 5.14
C TRP A 3 9.81 10.97 4.27
N VAL A 4 10.30 10.63 3.07
CA VAL A 4 10.91 11.62 2.15
C VAL A 4 9.86 12.61 1.65
N PHE A 5 8.67 12.13 1.30
CA PHE A 5 7.57 12.99 0.85
C PHE A 5 7.03 13.85 2.00
N GLN A 6 6.90 13.27 3.19
CA GLN A 6 6.53 14.00 4.40
C GLN A 6 7.52 15.12 4.74
N SER A 7 8.82 14.83 4.71
CA SER A 7 9.87 15.82 4.96
C SER A 7 9.91 16.90 3.88
N TYR A 8 9.72 16.53 2.60
CA TYR A 8 9.70 17.51 1.51
C TYR A 8 8.52 18.49 1.62
N HIS A 9 7.35 18.01 2.01
CA HIS A 9 6.16 18.84 2.17
C HIS A 9 5.96 19.39 3.59
N THR A 10 6.84 19.06 4.54
CA THR A 10 6.72 19.40 5.98
C THR A 10 5.36 19.02 6.56
N VAL A 11 4.92 17.80 6.25
CA VAL A 11 3.63 17.24 6.67
C VAL A 11 3.87 15.92 7.37
N MET A 12 3.12 15.63 8.43
CA MET A 12 3.22 14.37 9.18
C MET A 12 1.89 13.62 9.17
N VAL A 13 1.92 12.30 9.21
CA VAL A 13 0.71 11.49 9.38
C VAL A 13 0.37 11.37 10.87
N SER A 14 -0.92 11.36 11.19
CA SER A 14 -1.43 11.26 12.56
C SER A 14 -0.96 9.99 13.28
N GLN A 15 -0.90 10.02 14.61
CA GLN A 15 -0.47 8.89 15.44
C GLN A 15 -1.39 7.67 15.27
N TRP A 16 -2.71 7.89 15.25
CA TRP A 16 -3.71 6.83 15.07
C TRP A 16 -3.58 6.15 13.71
N CYS A 17 -3.25 6.92 12.68
CA CYS A 17 -2.97 6.41 11.35
C CYS A 17 -1.75 5.48 11.33
N TRP A 18 -0.67 5.84 12.04
CA TRP A 18 0.52 4.98 12.17
C TRP A 18 0.24 3.71 12.97
N ILE A 19 -0.54 3.80 14.04
CA ILE A 19 -0.94 2.63 14.83
C ILE A 19 -1.74 1.66 13.95
N LEU A 20 -2.66 2.17 13.13
CA LEU A 20 -3.44 1.35 12.21
C LEU A 20 -2.56 0.74 11.11
N SER A 21 -1.75 1.54 10.41
CA SER A 21 -0.95 1.05 9.28
C SER A 21 0.14 0.06 9.71
N ASP A 22 0.97 0.45 10.68
CA ASP A 22 2.20 -0.26 11.00
C ASP A 22 2.02 -1.20 12.19
N GLY A 23 1.22 -0.78 13.18
CA GLY A 23 0.93 -1.60 14.34
C GLY A 23 -0.05 -2.72 14.04
N PHE A 24 -1.17 -2.41 13.37
CA PHE A 24 -2.24 -3.38 13.17
C PHE A 24 -2.17 -4.05 11.79
N SER A 25 -2.18 -3.28 10.70
CA SER A 25 -2.26 -3.82 9.34
C SER A 25 -0.99 -4.58 8.95
N LEU A 26 0.20 -3.98 9.12
CA LEU A 26 1.47 -4.62 8.75
C LEU A 26 1.77 -5.88 9.56
N LEU A 27 1.63 -5.83 10.89
CA LEU A 27 1.87 -6.98 11.76
C LEU A 27 0.83 -8.08 11.52
N GLY A 28 -0.44 -7.71 11.42
CA GLY A 28 -1.52 -8.67 11.16
C GLY A 28 -1.37 -9.36 9.82
N CYS A 29 -1.12 -8.60 8.74
CA CYS A 29 -0.89 -9.19 7.41
C CYS A 29 0.30 -10.13 7.44
N SER A 30 1.42 -9.70 8.03
CA SER A 30 2.63 -10.51 8.14
C SER A 30 2.36 -11.83 8.87
N TYR A 31 1.63 -11.81 9.99
CA TYR A 31 1.22 -13.01 10.70
C TYR A 31 0.36 -13.94 9.84
N PHE A 32 -0.72 -13.46 9.25
CA PHE A 32 -1.63 -14.30 8.46
C PHE A 32 -1.01 -14.86 7.18
N ILE A 33 -0.03 -14.17 6.59
CA ILE A 33 0.74 -14.67 5.44
C ILE A 33 1.52 -15.95 5.81
N THR A 34 2.04 -16.06 7.04
CA THR A 34 2.78 -17.25 7.48
C THR A 34 1.91 -18.50 7.58
N LEU A 35 0.59 -18.35 7.73
CA LEU A 35 -0.36 -19.45 7.83
C LEU A 35 -0.73 -20.08 6.48
N ALA A 36 -0.11 -19.64 5.38
CA ALA A 36 -0.34 -20.17 4.04
C ALA A 36 0.10 -21.65 3.93
N LYS A 37 -0.84 -22.52 3.55
CA LYS A 37 -0.61 -23.96 3.40
C LYS A 37 0.20 -24.29 2.12
N PRO A 38 0.98 -25.39 2.11
CA PRO A 38 1.67 -25.86 0.92
C PRO A 38 0.70 -26.44 -0.13
N LEU A 39 1.16 -26.50 -1.39
CA LEU A 39 0.47 -27.23 -2.45
C LEU A 39 0.41 -28.74 -2.13
N LYS A 40 -0.67 -29.41 -2.57
CA LYS A 40 -0.86 -30.86 -2.36
C LYS A 40 0.12 -31.71 -3.18
N GLU A 41 0.62 -31.15 -4.28
CA GLU A 41 1.53 -31.81 -5.22
C GLU A 41 2.84 -31.06 -5.29
N LEU A 42 3.94 -31.80 -5.41
CA LEU A 42 5.26 -31.22 -5.67
C LEU A 42 5.36 -30.85 -7.15
N LYS A 43 5.69 -29.59 -7.43
CA LYS A 43 5.97 -29.15 -8.80
C LYS A 43 7.41 -29.51 -9.19
N PRO A 44 7.68 -29.75 -10.49
CA PRO A 44 9.01 -30.06 -10.99
C PRO A 44 9.88 -28.79 -11.07
N VAL A 45 9.82 -27.93 -10.07
CA VAL A 45 10.61 -26.70 -10.00
C VAL A 45 11.09 -26.56 -8.57
N ARG A 46 12.39 -26.31 -8.39
CA ARG A 46 12.98 -26.07 -7.07
C ARG A 46 12.80 -24.61 -6.64
N PRO A 47 12.50 -24.35 -5.36
CA PRO A 47 12.53 -23.00 -4.81
C PRO A 47 13.93 -22.40 -4.94
N THR A 48 13.99 -21.07 -5.02
CA THR A 48 15.25 -20.35 -5.06
C THR A 48 16.01 -20.55 -3.75
N SER A 49 17.28 -20.96 -3.83
CA SER A 49 18.14 -21.19 -2.65
C SER A 49 18.60 -19.90 -1.97
N SER A 50 18.58 -18.78 -2.69
CA SER A 50 18.84 -17.45 -2.13
C SER A 50 17.52 -16.75 -1.77
N LEU A 51 17.50 -16.13 -0.58
CA LEU A 51 16.43 -15.23 -0.15
C LEU A 51 16.35 -13.98 -1.07
N ILE A 52 17.52 -13.51 -1.52
CA ILE A 52 17.69 -12.35 -2.40
C ILE A 52 18.04 -12.85 -3.80
N GLY A 53 17.07 -13.48 -4.44
CA GLY A 53 17.18 -13.88 -5.83
C GLY A 53 16.88 -12.72 -6.78
N PRO A 54 17.34 -12.76 -8.04
CA PRO A 54 16.99 -11.75 -9.04
C PRO A 54 15.48 -11.55 -9.20
N THR A 55 14.69 -12.62 -9.11
CA THR A 55 13.22 -12.55 -9.17
C THR A 55 12.63 -11.83 -7.95
N THR A 56 13.15 -12.05 -6.74
CA THR A 56 12.64 -11.38 -5.54
C THR A 56 13.01 -9.91 -5.55
N LEU A 57 14.22 -9.56 -6.00
CA LEU A 57 14.63 -8.16 -6.18
C LEU A 57 13.80 -7.42 -7.23
N VAL A 58 13.57 -8.02 -8.40
CA VAL A 58 12.72 -7.42 -9.45
C VAL A 58 11.29 -7.22 -8.96
N SER A 59 10.74 -8.18 -8.20
CA SER A 59 9.43 -8.05 -7.60
C SER A 59 9.38 -6.91 -6.57
N LEU A 60 10.34 -6.87 -5.65
CA LEU A 60 10.41 -5.86 -4.60
C LEU A 60 10.59 -4.44 -5.16
N PHE A 61 11.63 -4.23 -5.98
CA PHE A 61 11.92 -2.92 -6.56
C PHE A 61 10.87 -2.51 -7.59
N GLY A 62 10.35 -3.45 -8.37
CA GLY A 62 9.28 -3.17 -9.33
C GLY A 62 8.01 -2.68 -8.65
N GLN A 63 7.57 -3.35 -7.58
CA GLN A 63 6.44 -2.88 -6.77
C GLN A 63 6.74 -1.52 -6.12
N GLN A 64 7.97 -1.29 -5.66
CA GLN A 64 8.36 -0.01 -5.08
C GLN A 64 8.31 1.14 -6.10
N VAL A 65 8.70 0.90 -7.36
CA VAL A 65 8.59 1.89 -8.44
C VAL A 65 7.12 2.20 -8.76
N VAL A 66 6.26 1.19 -8.83
CA VAL A 66 4.81 1.38 -9.01
C VAL A 66 4.24 2.24 -7.87
N ASN A 67 4.59 1.93 -6.62
CA ASN A 67 4.17 2.72 -5.46
C ASN A 67 4.62 4.19 -5.55
N ILE A 68 5.85 4.45 -6.02
CA ILE A 68 6.37 5.81 -6.20
C ILE A 68 5.57 6.58 -7.26
N ILE A 69 5.31 5.96 -8.41
CA ILE A 69 4.56 6.59 -9.50
C ILE A 69 3.17 6.99 -9.02
N PHE A 70 2.45 6.07 -8.37
CA PHE A 70 1.10 6.33 -7.88
C PHE A 70 1.05 7.33 -6.72
N GLN A 71 2.09 7.39 -5.87
CA GLN A 71 2.20 8.45 -4.86
C GLN A 71 2.36 9.82 -5.51
N CYS A 72 3.30 9.97 -6.45
CA CYS A 72 3.51 11.23 -7.16
C CYS A 72 2.24 11.67 -7.89
N PHE A 73 1.57 10.73 -8.56
CA PHE A 73 0.29 10.99 -9.22
C PHE A 73 -0.80 11.43 -8.24
N SER A 74 -0.90 10.78 -7.08
CA SER A 74 -1.86 11.15 -6.03
C SER A 74 -1.62 12.56 -5.49
N VAL A 75 -0.35 12.92 -5.25
CA VAL A 75 0.01 14.28 -4.82
C VAL A 75 -0.35 15.30 -5.89
N HIS A 76 0.04 15.03 -7.14
CA HIS A 76 -0.27 15.91 -8.26
C HIS A 76 -1.79 16.12 -8.40
N LEU A 77 -2.57 15.03 -8.31
CA LEU A 77 -4.02 15.06 -8.35
C LEU A 77 -4.60 15.96 -7.25
N LEU A 78 -4.13 15.85 -6.01
CA LEU A 78 -4.58 16.72 -4.92
C LEU A 78 -4.21 18.18 -5.14
N THR A 79 -2.95 18.44 -5.51
CA THR A 79 -2.44 19.82 -5.67
C THR A 79 -3.03 20.58 -6.86
N SER A 80 -3.66 19.88 -7.81
CA SER A 80 -4.30 20.47 -8.98
C SER A 80 -5.78 20.84 -8.76
N GLU A 81 -6.35 20.49 -7.62
CA GLU A 81 -7.75 20.78 -7.32
C GLU A 81 -7.94 22.20 -6.81
N VAL A 82 -9.02 22.86 -7.25
CA VAL A 82 -9.29 24.28 -6.97
C VAL A 82 -9.61 24.58 -5.50
N TRP A 83 -10.12 23.59 -4.77
CA TRP A 83 -10.47 23.70 -3.35
C TRP A 83 -9.28 23.38 -2.43
N TYR A 84 -8.17 22.88 -2.98
CA TYR A 84 -7.01 22.50 -2.20
C TYR A 84 -6.27 23.75 -1.71
N CYS A 85 -6.17 23.89 -0.39
CA CYS A 85 -5.32 24.89 0.24
C CYS A 85 -4.00 24.25 0.67
N PRO A 86 -2.84 24.74 0.18
CA PRO A 86 -1.55 24.22 0.60
C PRO A 86 -1.31 24.53 2.08
N PHE A 87 -0.70 23.57 2.78
CA PHE A 87 -0.32 23.72 4.18
C PHE A 87 0.95 24.58 4.30
N SER A 88 0.89 25.63 5.12
CA SER A 88 2.03 26.52 5.39
C SER A 88 2.61 26.24 6.80
N PRO A 89 3.77 25.56 6.91
CA PRO A 89 4.35 25.15 8.19
C PRO A 89 5.14 26.27 8.91
N GLU A 90 5.23 27.48 8.34
CA GLU A 90 6.19 28.54 8.73
C GLU A 90 6.11 28.97 10.21
N TYR A 91 4.97 28.76 10.87
CA TYR A 91 4.73 29.19 12.26
C TYR A 91 4.58 28.02 13.25
N ILE A 92 4.81 26.78 12.80
CA ILE A 92 4.64 25.60 13.64
C ILE A 92 5.98 25.19 14.23
N ASP A 93 6.08 25.24 15.55
CA ASP A 93 7.21 24.69 16.29
C ASP A 93 7.36 23.19 15.97
N ALA A 94 8.56 22.80 15.51
CA ALA A 94 8.89 21.41 15.18
C ALA A 94 8.69 20.47 16.38
N ALA A 95 8.82 20.96 17.62
CA ALA A 95 8.52 20.17 18.81
C ALA A 95 7.03 19.76 18.89
N LYS A 96 6.13 20.54 18.28
CA LYS A 96 4.69 20.28 18.19
C LYS A 96 4.32 19.60 16.88
N TRP A 97 5.10 18.61 16.48
CA TRP A 97 4.98 17.91 15.19
C TRP A 97 3.59 17.32 14.92
N TRP A 98 2.81 17.00 15.95
CA TRP A 98 1.44 16.50 15.79
C TRP A 98 0.50 17.53 15.17
N LEU A 99 0.83 18.83 15.18
CA LEU A 99 0.07 19.88 14.48
C LEU A 99 0.27 19.83 12.97
N MET A 100 1.33 19.17 12.48
CA MET A 100 1.59 18.98 11.05
C MET A 100 0.74 17.87 10.40
N ALA A 101 -0.18 17.27 11.15
CA ALA A 101 -1.05 16.18 10.68
C ALA A 101 -2.42 16.62 10.19
N ASP A 102 -2.90 17.81 10.59
CA ASP A 102 -4.23 18.31 10.25
C ASP A 102 -4.21 18.97 8.86
N ASN A 103 -4.02 18.17 7.80
CA ASN A 103 -4.10 18.66 6.42
C ASN A 103 -4.49 17.55 5.42
N HIS A 104 -4.99 17.98 4.26
CA HIS A 104 -5.42 17.06 3.20
C HIS A 104 -4.27 16.22 2.63
N LEU A 105 -3.06 16.76 2.60
CA LEU A 105 -1.89 16.04 2.09
C LEU A 105 -1.51 14.87 3.02
N SER A 106 -1.61 15.06 4.33
CA SER A 106 -1.42 14.03 5.35
C SER A 106 -2.45 12.90 5.21
N THR A 107 -3.72 13.28 5.04
CA THR A 107 -4.81 12.35 4.76
C THR A 107 -4.52 11.52 3.51
N LEU A 108 -4.12 12.16 2.41
CA LEU A 108 -3.77 11.50 1.15
C LEU A 108 -2.58 10.56 1.32
N PHE A 109 -1.55 10.99 2.05
CA PHE A 109 -0.38 10.17 2.36
C PHE A 109 -0.72 8.93 3.17
N PHE A 110 -1.58 9.06 4.18
CA PHE A 110 -2.06 7.93 4.96
C PHE A 110 -2.81 6.91 4.08
N PHE A 111 -3.79 7.36 3.30
CA PHE A 111 -4.53 6.43 2.45
C PHE A 111 -3.63 5.79 1.39
N THR A 112 -2.69 6.54 0.83
CA THR A 112 -1.81 5.99 -0.20
C THR A 112 -0.92 4.89 0.39
N ILE A 113 -0.34 5.11 1.58
CA ILE A 113 0.54 4.10 2.18
C ILE A 113 -0.24 2.87 2.64
N ILE A 114 -1.42 3.04 3.26
CA ILE A 114 -2.17 1.91 3.81
C ILE A 114 -2.72 1.01 2.70
N PHE A 115 -3.27 1.59 1.61
CA PHE A 115 -3.70 0.80 0.45
C PHE A 115 -2.53 0.15 -0.29
N GLN A 116 -1.37 0.80 -0.37
CA GLN A 116 -0.15 0.20 -0.93
C GLN A 116 0.34 -0.99 -0.08
N GLN A 117 0.27 -0.89 1.25
CA GLN A 117 0.61 -1.99 2.17
C GLN A 117 -0.34 -3.18 1.98
N HIS A 118 -1.65 -2.94 1.92
CA HIS A 118 -2.65 -3.99 1.65
C HIS A 118 -2.42 -4.67 0.30
N THR A 119 -2.16 -3.88 -0.74
CA THR A 119 -1.84 -4.39 -2.08
C THR A 119 -0.55 -5.21 -2.06
N ALA A 120 0.49 -4.77 -1.35
CA ALA A 120 1.73 -5.52 -1.22
C ALA A 120 1.53 -6.86 -0.49
N ALA A 121 0.77 -6.87 0.62
CA ALA A 121 0.41 -8.09 1.35
C ALA A 121 -0.32 -9.09 0.43
N TRP A 122 -1.24 -8.60 -0.40
CA TRP A 122 -1.96 -9.41 -1.37
C TRP A 122 -1.04 -9.99 -2.45
N VAL A 123 -0.27 -9.12 -3.10
CA VAL A 123 0.55 -9.44 -4.27
C VAL A 123 1.71 -10.37 -3.91
N PHE A 124 2.36 -10.16 -2.77
CA PHE A 124 3.43 -11.05 -2.30
C PHE A 124 2.92 -12.38 -1.75
N SER A 125 1.62 -12.50 -1.51
CA SER A 125 0.98 -13.78 -1.15
C SER A 125 0.64 -14.66 -2.37
N PHE A 126 0.96 -14.21 -3.58
CA PHE A 126 0.84 -15.05 -4.77
C PHE A 126 1.89 -16.16 -4.77
N GLY A 127 1.51 -17.31 -4.20
CA GLY A 127 2.40 -18.44 -3.96
C GLY A 127 2.33 -19.59 -4.98
N SER A 128 1.70 -19.41 -6.14
CA SER A 128 1.13 -20.48 -6.98
C SER A 128 2.05 -21.62 -7.44
N ILE A 129 3.36 -21.54 -7.21
CA ILE A 129 4.33 -22.60 -7.54
C ILE A 129 4.63 -23.51 -6.34
N TYR A 130 4.64 -22.97 -5.10
CA TYR A 130 5.06 -23.72 -3.90
C TYR A 130 4.02 -23.72 -2.76
N ARG A 131 3.16 -22.69 -2.71
CA ARG A 131 2.13 -22.51 -1.69
C ARG A 131 0.76 -22.45 -2.33
N GLN A 132 -0.28 -22.73 -1.56
CA GLN A 132 -1.66 -22.56 -2.01
C GLN A 132 -1.92 -21.10 -2.38
N PRO A 133 -2.82 -20.86 -3.35
CA PRO A 133 -3.20 -19.49 -3.71
C PRO A 133 -3.82 -18.76 -2.52
N ILE A 134 -3.66 -17.44 -2.50
CA ILE A 134 -4.13 -16.56 -1.42
C ILE A 134 -5.60 -16.80 -1.04
N TRP A 135 -6.46 -17.09 -2.02
CA TRP A 135 -7.89 -17.35 -1.84
C TRP A 135 -8.21 -18.55 -0.93
N LYS A 136 -7.26 -19.48 -0.74
CA LYS A 136 -7.41 -20.62 0.18
C LYS A 136 -7.00 -20.27 1.62
N ASN A 137 -6.33 -19.14 1.83
CA ASN A 137 -6.04 -18.61 3.15
C ASN A 137 -7.20 -17.71 3.61
N TYR A 138 -8.27 -18.34 4.10
CA TYR A 138 -9.48 -17.63 4.53
C TYR A 138 -9.23 -16.61 5.65
N LEU A 139 -8.24 -16.86 6.51
CA LEU A 139 -7.88 -15.94 7.60
C LEU A 139 -7.28 -14.64 7.05
N LEU A 140 -6.30 -14.75 6.14
CA LEU A 140 -5.72 -13.58 5.48
C LEU A 140 -6.76 -12.81 4.66
N MET A 141 -7.61 -13.54 3.92
CA MET A 141 -8.69 -12.96 3.12
C MET A 141 -9.69 -12.19 3.98
N GLY A 142 -10.14 -12.79 5.10
CA GLY A 142 -11.04 -12.14 6.05
C GLY A 142 -10.40 -10.92 6.70
N PHE A 143 -9.13 -11.02 7.09
CA PHE A 143 -8.39 -9.92 7.68
C PHE A 143 -8.23 -8.73 6.70
N LEU A 144 -7.82 -8.99 5.45
CA LEU A 144 -7.73 -7.96 4.42
C LEU A 144 -9.09 -7.35 4.09
N ALA A 145 -10.17 -8.13 4.10
CA ALA A 145 -11.52 -7.62 3.89
C ALA A 145 -11.97 -6.68 5.02
N VAL A 146 -11.67 -7.02 6.28
CA VAL A 146 -11.95 -6.15 7.43
C VAL A 146 -11.17 -4.84 7.32
N LEU A 147 -9.87 -4.91 7.04
CA LEU A 147 -9.04 -3.72 6.88
C LEU A 147 -9.49 -2.84 5.72
N ALA A 148 -9.75 -3.43 4.56
CA ALA A 148 -10.28 -2.69 3.41
C ALA A 148 -11.62 -2.02 3.73
N THR A 149 -12.48 -2.67 4.52
CA THR A 149 -13.76 -2.08 4.95
C THR A 149 -13.55 -0.87 5.86
N ILE A 150 -12.61 -0.97 6.83
CA ILE A 150 -12.24 0.14 7.71
C ILE A 150 -11.66 1.30 6.89
N ASP A 151 -10.73 1.02 5.99
CA ASP A 151 -10.09 2.05 5.16
C ASP A 151 -11.08 2.74 4.22
N LEU A 152 -12.00 1.98 3.61
CA LEU A 152 -13.06 2.54 2.76
C LEU A 152 -14.06 3.38 3.57
N TYR A 153 -14.39 2.94 4.79
CA TYR A 153 -15.21 3.73 5.71
C TYR A 153 -14.52 5.05 6.07
N LEU A 154 -13.23 5.03 6.38
CA LEU A 154 -12.46 6.24 6.70
C LEU A 154 -12.28 7.16 5.48
N LEU A 155 -12.14 6.61 4.27
CA LEU A 155 -11.95 7.39 3.05
C LEU A 155 -13.26 8.02 2.54
N LEU A 156 -14.35 7.24 2.50
CA LEU A 156 -15.62 7.67 1.91
C LEU A 156 -16.60 8.23 2.94
N GLY A 157 -16.44 7.90 4.23
CA GLY A 157 -17.33 8.30 5.30
C GLY A 157 -17.37 9.81 5.53
N GLU A 158 -18.54 10.31 5.91
CA GLU A 158 -18.68 11.70 6.32
C GLU A 158 -17.87 12.00 7.59
N PRO A 159 -17.42 13.26 7.78
CA PRO A 159 -16.73 13.65 9.01
C PRO A 159 -17.54 13.28 10.24
N ASN A 160 -16.94 12.47 11.11
CA ASN A 160 -17.50 11.98 12.35
C ASN A 160 -16.42 11.94 13.45
N ALA A 161 -16.84 11.64 14.68
CA ALA A 161 -15.92 11.59 15.81
C ALA A 161 -14.74 10.61 15.62
N VAL A 162 -14.92 9.53 14.84
CA VAL A 162 -13.84 8.58 14.52
C VAL A 162 -12.86 9.21 13.53
N THR A 163 -13.33 9.78 12.43
CA THR A 163 -12.45 10.43 11.44
C THR A 163 -11.68 11.60 12.05
N ASP A 164 -12.29 12.32 12.99
CA ASP A 164 -11.65 13.40 13.76
C ASP A 164 -10.53 12.86 14.67
N GLN A 165 -10.72 11.71 15.33
CA GLN A 165 -9.65 11.06 16.10
C GLN A 165 -8.45 10.70 15.21
N PHE A 166 -8.71 10.18 14.02
CA PHE A 166 -7.67 9.90 13.04
C PHE A 166 -7.06 11.17 12.43
N ARG A 167 -7.67 12.34 12.65
CA ARG A 167 -7.29 13.63 12.04
C ARG A 167 -7.31 13.56 10.51
N ILE A 168 -8.25 12.77 10.00
CA ILE A 168 -8.47 12.52 8.59
C ILE A 168 -9.76 13.25 8.20
N SER A 169 -9.68 14.16 7.24
CA SER A 169 -10.86 14.90 6.77
C SER A 169 -11.71 15.51 7.91
N SER A 170 -11.04 16.00 8.96
CA SER A 170 -11.71 16.58 10.11
C SER A 170 -12.30 17.95 9.75
N GLY A 171 -13.50 18.23 10.25
CA GLY A 171 -14.11 19.56 10.23
C GLY A 171 -13.59 20.48 11.35
N THR A 172 -12.53 20.07 12.06
CA THR A 172 -11.89 20.85 13.11
C THR A 172 -10.39 20.94 12.88
N ASN A 173 -9.92 22.07 12.36
CA ASN A 173 -8.50 22.37 12.29
C ASN A 173 -7.98 22.94 13.61
N VAL A 174 -7.05 22.24 14.26
CA VAL A 174 -6.37 22.76 15.47
C VAL A 174 -5.48 23.98 15.15
N VAL A 175 -5.15 24.17 13.87
CA VAL A 175 -4.25 25.23 13.37
C VAL A 175 -5.03 26.42 12.77
N GLY A 176 -6.38 26.42 12.81
CA GLY A 176 -7.18 27.53 12.30
C GLY A 176 -7.19 27.68 10.77
N LEU A 177 -6.85 26.62 10.04
CA LEU A 177 -7.14 26.52 8.61
C LEU A 177 -8.66 26.53 8.39
N PRO A 178 -9.16 27.10 7.27
CA PRO A 178 -10.57 26.98 6.95
C PRO A 178 -10.95 25.50 6.86
N ASP A 179 -11.98 25.10 7.60
CA ASP A 179 -12.49 23.73 7.64
C ASP A 179 -13.17 23.41 6.31
N ILE A 180 -12.36 23.13 5.29
CA ILE A 180 -12.81 22.70 3.98
C ILE A 180 -12.80 21.18 4.00
N PRO A 181 -13.96 20.50 4.18
CA PRO A 181 -13.98 19.05 4.09
C PRO A 181 -13.57 18.61 2.69
N MET A 182 -12.77 17.54 2.61
CA MET A 182 -12.39 16.96 1.32
C MET A 182 -13.66 16.51 0.59
N PRO A 183 -13.97 17.04 -0.62
CA PRO A 183 -15.23 16.77 -1.29
C PRO A 183 -15.35 15.31 -1.71
N LEU A 184 -16.56 14.75 -1.65
CA LEU A 184 -16.83 13.37 -2.02
C LEU A 184 -16.42 13.05 -3.47
N SER A 185 -16.56 14.02 -4.37
CA SER A 185 -16.10 13.90 -5.76
C SER A 185 -14.60 13.60 -5.85
N PHE A 186 -13.78 14.27 -5.04
CA PHE A 186 -12.34 14.00 -4.99
C PHE A 186 -12.04 12.65 -4.34
N ARG A 187 -12.73 12.31 -3.24
CA ARG A 187 -12.55 11.01 -2.57
C ARG A 187 -12.82 9.84 -3.52
N LEU A 188 -13.86 9.94 -4.35
CA LEU A 188 -14.18 8.94 -5.38
C LEU A 188 -13.16 8.92 -6.52
N LYS A 189 -12.69 10.08 -7.00
CA LYS A 189 -11.58 10.14 -7.97
C LYS A 189 -10.33 9.44 -7.42
N TYR A 190 -9.98 9.73 -6.16
CA TYR A 190 -8.84 9.15 -5.48
C TYR A 190 -9.00 7.63 -5.27
N LEU A 191 -10.20 7.16 -4.95
CA LEU A 191 -10.49 5.72 -4.92
C LEU A 191 -10.21 5.06 -6.28
N GLY A 192 -10.52 5.74 -7.39
CA GLY A 192 -10.13 5.29 -8.73
C GLY A 192 -8.62 5.13 -8.90
N VAL A 193 -7.82 6.04 -8.32
CA VAL A 193 -6.35 5.94 -8.31
C VAL A 193 -5.87 4.74 -7.51
N VAL A 194 -6.46 4.50 -6.34
CA VAL A 194 -6.16 3.34 -5.48
C VAL A 194 -6.47 2.03 -6.20
N LEU A 195 -7.63 1.94 -6.87
CA LEU A 195 -8.00 0.77 -7.67
C LEU A 195 -7.05 0.58 -8.87
N GLY A 196 -6.67 1.67 -9.53
CA GLY A 196 -5.67 1.65 -10.61
C GLY A 196 -4.33 1.13 -10.14
N HIS A 197 -3.86 1.58 -8.97
CA HIS A 197 -2.64 1.09 -8.32
C HIS A 197 -2.72 -0.42 -8.07
N PHE A 198 -3.80 -0.89 -7.45
CA PHE A 198 -4.02 -2.31 -7.19
C PHE A 198 -3.96 -3.15 -8.48
N ILE A 199 -4.66 -2.72 -9.54
CA ILE A 199 -4.68 -3.41 -10.83
C ILE A 199 -3.28 -3.47 -11.44
N VAL A 200 -2.55 -2.35 -11.47
CA VAL A 200 -1.19 -2.30 -12.03
C VAL A 200 -0.23 -3.17 -11.23
N SER A 201 -0.29 -3.13 -9.90
CA SER A 201 0.54 -3.97 -9.03
C SER A 201 0.27 -5.47 -9.22
N VAL A 202 -1.01 -5.86 -9.34
CA VAL A 202 -1.40 -7.26 -9.60
C VAL A 202 -0.92 -7.69 -10.99
N PHE A 203 -1.12 -6.86 -12.02
CA PHE A 203 -0.69 -7.12 -13.38
C PHE A 203 0.83 -7.26 -13.48
N PHE A 204 1.58 -6.33 -12.89
CA PHE A 204 3.04 -6.38 -12.84
C PHE A 204 3.52 -7.68 -12.22
N GLN A 205 2.96 -8.08 -11.07
CA GLN A 205 3.36 -9.32 -10.42
C GLN A 205 3.00 -10.56 -11.25
N HIS A 206 1.79 -10.63 -11.79
CA HIS A 206 1.35 -11.79 -12.55
C HIS A 206 2.11 -11.94 -13.87
N VAL A 207 2.34 -10.86 -14.61
CA VAL A 207 2.94 -10.91 -15.95
C VAL A 207 4.46 -10.91 -15.90
N VAL A 208 5.06 -10.02 -15.11
CA VAL A 208 6.52 -9.83 -15.07
C VAL A 208 7.17 -10.86 -14.15
N VAL A 209 6.67 -10.99 -12.92
CA VAL A 209 7.34 -11.78 -11.87
C VAL A 209 6.96 -13.25 -11.95
N LEU A 210 5.68 -13.58 -12.02
CA LEU A 210 5.21 -14.97 -12.00
C LEU A 210 5.00 -15.57 -13.39
N GLY A 211 4.80 -14.72 -14.41
CA GLY A 211 4.30 -15.14 -15.70
C GLY A 211 5.37 -15.32 -16.78
N PRO A 212 5.06 -14.91 -18.03
CA PRO A 212 5.86 -15.26 -19.21
C PRO A 212 7.25 -14.63 -19.19
N VAL A 213 7.41 -13.42 -18.63
CA VAL A 213 8.70 -12.71 -18.63
C VAL A 213 9.74 -13.50 -17.83
N ARG A 214 9.42 -13.88 -16.60
CA ARG A 214 10.28 -14.76 -15.80
C ARG A 214 10.59 -16.08 -16.52
N SER A 215 9.59 -16.70 -17.13
CA SER A 215 9.76 -17.98 -17.83
C SER A 215 10.72 -17.86 -19.01
N TYR A 216 10.65 -16.76 -19.76
CA TYR A 216 11.56 -16.44 -20.86
C TYR A 216 13.00 -16.27 -20.37
N PHE A 217 13.23 -15.41 -19.36
CA PHE A 217 14.57 -15.19 -18.82
C PHE A 217 15.15 -16.45 -18.17
N ARG A 218 14.32 -17.24 -17.49
CA ARG A 218 14.76 -18.50 -16.90
C ARG A 218 15.19 -19.51 -17.98
N LYS A 219 14.40 -19.68 -19.05
CA LYS A 219 14.78 -20.57 -20.16
C LYS A 219 16.08 -20.14 -20.85
N LYS A 220 16.34 -18.84 -20.91
CA LYS A 220 17.51 -18.27 -21.59
C LYS A 220 18.80 -18.34 -20.76
N TYR A 221 18.72 -18.11 -19.45
CA TYR A 221 19.90 -17.93 -18.60
C TYR A 221 20.09 -18.99 -17.52
N HIS A 222 19.09 -19.81 -17.21
CA HIS A 222 19.16 -20.83 -16.17
C HIS A 222 19.39 -22.21 -16.77
N SER A 223 20.55 -22.80 -16.52
CA SER A 223 20.83 -24.22 -16.79
C SER A 223 20.74 -24.99 -15.47
N ASP A 224 19.90 -26.01 -15.40
CA ASP A 224 19.79 -26.85 -14.20
C ASP A 224 21.03 -27.74 -14.11
N ALA A 225 21.87 -27.53 -13.09
CA ALA A 225 23.10 -28.30 -12.89
C ALA A 225 22.87 -29.78 -12.51
N ILE A 226 21.63 -30.16 -12.16
CA ILE A 226 21.24 -31.53 -11.79
C ILE A 226 19.94 -31.87 -12.53
N PRO A 227 19.91 -32.94 -13.34
CA PRO A 227 18.69 -33.37 -14.02
C PRO A 227 17.61 -33.73 -13.00
N MET A 228 16.40 -33.23 -13.21
CA MET A 228 15.26 -33.60 -12.36
C MET A 228 14.75 -34.99 -12.76
N ARG A 229 14.41 -35.81 -11.76
CA ARG A 229 13.80 -37.12 -11.99
C ARG A 229 12.46 -36.89 -12.70
N GLN A 230 12.35 -37.41 -13.92
CA GLN A 230 11.11 -37.39 -14.71
C GLN A 230 10.03 -38.23 -14.04
#